data_AF-A0A0Q7HRW4-F1
#
_entry.id   AF-A0A0Q7HRW4-F1
#
_cell.length_a   1.000
_cell.length_b   1.000
_cell.length_c   1.000
_cell.angle_alpha   90.00
_cell.angle_beta   90.00
_cell.angle_gamma   90.00
#
_symmetry.space_group_name_H-M   'P 1'
#
loop_
_entity.id
_entity.type
_entity.pdbx_description
1 polymer ?
#
loop_
_entity_poly.entity_id
_entity_poly.type
_entity_poly.pdbx_seq_one_letter_code
_entity_poly.pdbx_strand_id
1 'polypeptide(L)'
;MTNPLGRILVASIACLAILAAAVAWHSTAGGNAQVRTADAATPSLEIRWHGGGIVLQGAVQDAATQQALAEGAAVRLGGESDQVTDWLDITPTALPVADAASLARLINLGQEGWHLQRGPTEGWLAVQSLTDERSVQARALLQAAFGPGVAVRLVPLP
;
A
#
# COMPACT_ATOMS: atom_id res chain seq x y z
N MET A 1 -37.58 31.92 44.60
CA MET A 1 -37.16 32.50 43.31
C MET A 1 -35.66 32.23 43.24
N THR A 2 -35.15 31.24 42.53
CA THR A 2 -35.14 31.09 41.06
C THR A 2 -34.94 29.62 40.65
N ASN A 3 -35.55 29.24 39.51
CA ASN A 3 -35.71 27.88 38.97
C ASN A 3 -34.39 27.17 38.55
N PRO A 4 -34.26 25.84 38.68
CA PRO A 4 -33.12 25.07 38.16
C PRO A 4 -33.28 24.60 36.69
N LEU A 5 -34.28 25.09 35.96
CA LEU A 5 -34.60 24.67 34.59
C LEU A 5 -33.73 25.33 33.50
N GLY A 6 -32.82 26.25 33.86
CA GLY A 6 -32.00 26.99 32.89
C GLY A 6 -30.70 26.30 32.45
N ARG A 7 -30.30 25.18 33.07
CA ARG A 7 -29.00 24.53 32.77
C ARG A 7 -29.05 23.39 31.76
N ILE A 8 -30.26 22.95 31.36
CA ILE A 8 -30.43 21.83 30.42
C ILE A 8 -30.71 22.32 28.99
N LEU A 9 -31.08 23.59 28.80
CA LEU A 9 -31.37 24.15 27.46
C LEU A 9 -30.16 24.78 26.73
N VAL A 10 -28.99 24.85 27.36
CA VAL A 10 -27.76 25.40 26.74
C VAL A 10 -26.87 24.30 26.14
N ALA A 11 -27.12 23.03 26.49
CA ALA A 11 -26.31 21.90 26.04
C ALA A 11 -26.70 21.36 24.64
N SER A 12 -27.79 21.83 24.03
CA SER A 12 -28.32 21.27 22.78
C SER A 12 -28.08 22.14 21.53
N ILE A 13 -27.46 23.32 21.65
CA ILE A 13 -27.17 24.22 20.50
C ILE A 13 -25.67 24.22 20.12
N ALA A 14 -24.81 23.56 20.91
CA ALA A 14 -23.38 23.43 20.60
C ALA A 14 -23.03 22.24 19.68
N CYS A 15 -24.00 21.41 19.30
CA CYS A 15 -23.77 20.17 18.54
C CYS A 15 -23.89 20.30 17.01
N LEU A 16 -23.92 21.53 16.45
CA LEU A 16 -24.24 21.74 15.03
C LEU A 16 -23.42 22.84 14.32
N ALA A 17 -22.21 23.14 14.82
CA ALA A 17 -21.37 24.22 14.26
C ALA A 17 -19.90 23.84 13.97
N ILE A 18 -19.54 22.55 13.98
CA ILE A 18 -18.16 22.08 13.64
C ILE A 18 -18.17 21.11 12.44
N LEU A 19 -19.04 21.37 11.46
CA LEU A 19 -19.19 20.53 10.26
C LEU A 19 -19.04 21.28 8.92
N ALA A 20 -18.44 22.48 8.91
CA ALA A 20 -18.31 23.25 7.67
C ALA A 20 -17.03 24.11 7.64
N ALA A 21 -15.84 23.49 7.61
CA ALA A 21 -14.60 24.21 7.32
C ALA A 21 -13.48 23.27 6.83
N ALA A 22 -13.66 22.62 5.68
CA ALA A 22 -12.56 22.12 4.86
C ALA A 22 -13.07 21.75 3.44
N VAL A 23 -13.87 22.62 2.83
CA VAL A 23 -14.15 22.57 1.39
C VAL A 23 -13.65 23.90 0.83
N ALA A 24 -12.89 23.81 -0.26
CA ALA A 24 -12.34 24.88 -1.09
C ALA A 24 -10.93 25.37 -0.73
N TRP A 25 -9.93 24.79 -1.39
CA TRP A 25 -8.80 25.46 -2.05
C TRP A 25 -7.98 24.36 -2.75
N HIS A 26 -7.79 24.26 -4.06
CA HIS A 26 -7.85 25.21 -5.16
C HIS A 26 -8.36 24.51 -6.42
N SER A 27 -9.33 25.12 -7.11
CA SER A 27 -9.50 24.96 -8.55
C SER A 27 -9.20 26.30 -9.21
N THR A 28 -8.73 26.22 -10.46
CA THR A 28 -8.50 27.27 -11.48
C THR A 28 -7.10 27.92 -11.58
N ALA A 29 -6.27 27.34 -12.46
CA ALA A 29 -5.51 27.98 -13.54
C ALA A 29 -4.87 26.82 -14.33
N GLY A 30 -5.12 26.52 -15.60
CA GLY A 30 -5.30 27.40 -16.75
C GLY A 30 -4.24 26.99 -17.77
N GLY A 31 -4.62 26.21 -18.79
CA GLY A 31 -3.82 25.96 -19.99
C GLY A 31 -2.93 24.71 -19.98
N ASN A 32 -3.32 23.72 -20.79
CA ASN A 32 -2.40 22.82 -21.50
C ASN A 32 -1.63 21.81 -20.65
N ALA A 33 -2.33 21.03 -19.83
CA ALA A 33 -1.81 19.75 -19.34
C ALA A 33 -2.82 18.65 -19.65
N GLN A 34 -2.91 18.28 -20.93
CA GLN A 34 -3.33 16.94 -21.34
C GLN A 34 -2.24 15.94 -20.89
N VAL A 35 -2.00 15.87 -19.59
CA VAL A 35 -1.14 14.87 -18.97
C VAL A 35 -2.04 13.72 -18.61
N ARG A 36 -2.18 12.82 -19.58
CA ARG A 36 -2.54 11.41 -19.44
C ARG A 36 -3.13 11.06 -18.07
N THR A 37 -4.44 11.24 -17.92
CA THR A 37 -5.25 10.21 -17.25
C THR A 37 -5.15 8.95 -18.08
N ALA A 38 -4.00 8.27 -17.99
CA ALA A 38 -3.99 6.83 -18.11
C ALA A 38 -4.84 6.36 -16.93
N ASP A 39 -5.88 5.61 -17.25
CA ASP A 39 -6.60 4.75 -16.31
C ASP A 39 -5.59 4.20 -15.29
N ALA A 40 -5.56 4.79 -14.10
CA ALA A 40 -4.69 4.34 -13.03
C ALA A 40 -5.36 3.10 -12.46
N ALA A 41 -5.36 2.03 -13.26
CA ALA A 41 -5.75 0.71 -12.83
C ALA A 41 -5.04 0.45 -11.52
N THR A 42 -5.82 0.12 -10.49
CA THR A 42 -5.29 -0.26 -9.18
C THR A 42 -4.15 -1.25 -9.41
N PRO A 43 -2.93 -1.00 -8.89
CA PRO A 43 -1.81 -1.90 -9.11
C PRO A 43 -2.22 -3.31 -8.69
N SER A 44 -1.89 -4.30 -9.52
CA SER A 44 -2.39 -5.66 -9.31
C SER A 44 -1.91 -6.26 -8.00
N LEU A 45 -0.72 -5.84 -7.54
CA LEU A 45 -0.21 -6.09 -6.20
C LEU A 45 0.66 -4.90 -5.79
N GLU A 46 0.42 -4.36 -4.60
CA GLU A 46 1.16 -3.28 -3.97
C GLU A 46 1.64 -3.70 -2.59
N ILE A 47 2.89 -3.37 -2.27
CA ILE A 47 3.45 -3.54 -0.92
C ILE A 47 4.13 -2.24 -0.50
N ARG A 48 3.72 -1.67 0.62
CA ARG A 48 4.28 -0.42 1.17
C ARG A 48 4.74 -0.61 2.61
N TRP A 49 5.95 -0.17 2.90
CA TRP A 49 6.51 -0.20 4.24
C TRP A 49 6.40 1.21 4.84
N HIS A 50 5.65 1.35 5.94
CA HIS A 50 5.37 2.65 6.54
C HIS A 50 5.19 2.55 8.06
N GLY A 51 5.71 3.53 8.81
CA GLY A 51 5.52 3.67 10.25
C GLY A 51 5.92 2.43 11.06
N GLY A 52 6.86 1.62 10.57
CA GLY A 52 7.17 0.30 11.16
C GLY A 52 6.18 -0.82 10.80
N GLY A 53 5.09 -0.49 10.12
CA GLY A 53 4.12 -1.39 9.55
C GLY A 53 4.41 -1.78 8.09
N ILE A 54 3.51 -2.58 7.52
CA ILE A 54 3.46 -2.91 6.11
C ILE A 54 2.00 -2.90 5.64
N VAL A 55 1.76 -2.39 4.45
CA VAL A 55 0.47 -2.45 3.76
C VAL A 55 0.64 -3.38 2.58
N LEU A 56 -0.22 -4.39 2.48
CA LEU A 56 -0.34 -5.26 1.31
C LEU A 56 -1.71 -5.01 0.70
N GLN A 57 -1.76 -4.74 -0.60
CA GLN A 57 -3.01 -4.42 -1.31
C GLN A 57 -3.01 -5.00 -2.71
N GLY A 58 -4.20 -5.24 -3.25
CA GLY A 58 -4.41 -5.77 -4.59
C GLY A 58 -4.92 -7.21 -4.57
N ALA A 59 -4.58 -7.97 -5.60
CA ALA A 59 -5.05 -9.32 -5.79
C ALA A 59 -3.91 -10.30 -6.10
N VAL A 60 -4.05 -11.54 -5.63
CA VAL A 60 -3.18 -12.68 -5.94
C VAL A 60 -4.00 -13.82 -6.55
N GLN A 61 -3.35 -14.74 -7.27
CA GLN A 61 -4.06 -15.79 -7.98
C GLN A 61 -4.65 -16.86 -7.06
N ASP A 62 -4.01 -17.12 -5.94
CA ASP A 62 -4.29 -18.27 -5.09
C ASP A 62 -4.02 -18.00 -3.61
N ALA A 63 -4.64 -18.83 -2.77
CA ALA A 63 -4.52 -18.77 -1.32
C ALA A 63 -3.10 -19.06 -0.82
N ALA A 64 -2.32 -19.88 -1.53
CA ALA A 64 -0.97 -20.22 -1.11
C ALA A 64 -0.06 -18.98 -1.18
N THR A 65 -0.18 -18.19 -2.25
CA THR A 65 0.51 -16.91 -2.39
C THR A 65 0.04 -15.93 -1.34
N GLN A 66 -1.28 -15.78 -1.14
CA GLN A 66 -1.84 -14.90 -0.11
C GLN A 66 -1.26 -15.23 1.28
N GLN A 67 -1.30 -16.51 1.65
CA GLN A 67 -0.80 -17.01 2.94
C GLN A 67 0.70 -16.75 3.11
N ALA A 68 1.52 -17.01 2.08
CA ALA A 68 2.96 -16.76 2.16
C ALA A 68 3.28 -15.27 2.39
N LEU A 69 2.53 -14.37 1.77
CA LEU A 69 2.68 -12.92 1.99
C LEU A 69 2.21 -12.51 3.39
N ALA A 70 1.10 -13.06 3.85
CA ALA A 70 0.57 -12.81 5.19
C ALA A 70 1.54 -13.29 6.29
N GLU A 71 2.11 -14.49 6.14
CA GLU A 71 3.14 -15.02 7.05
C GLU A 71 4.41 -14.16 7.04
N GLY A 72 4.87 -13.74 5.86
CA GLY A 72 6.01 -12.84 5.73
C GLY A 72 5.78 -11.50 6.45
N ALA A 73 4.59 -10.94 6.32
CA ALA A 73 4.21 -9.71 7.01
C ALA A 73 4.07 -9.90 8.52
N ALA A 74 3.46 -11.00 8.96
CA ALA A 74 3.30 -11.34 10.37
C ALA A 74 4.65 -11.46 11.10
N VAL A 75 5.62 -12.13 10.48
CA VAL A 75 7.00 -12.25 10.99
C VAL A 75 7.61 -10.87 11.21
N ARG A 76 7.43 -9.95 10.27
CA ARG A 76 7.95 -8.59 10.37
C ARG A 76 7.25 -7.78 11.47
N LEU A 77 5.93 -7.89 11.56
CA LEU A 77 5.10 -7.11 12.48
C LEU A 77 5.10 -7.65 13.92
N GLY A 78 5.66 -8.85 14.14
CA GLY A 78 5.67 -9.49 15.46
C GLY A 78 4.28 -9.96 15.91
N GLY A 79 3.38 -10.27 14.98
CA GLY A 79 1.97 -10.57 15.23
C GLY A 79 1.42 -11.77 14.45
N GLU A 80 0.08 -11.87 14.37
CA GLU A 80 -0.65 -12.98 13.73
C GLU A 80 -0.98 -12.70 12.26
N SER A 81 -0.85 -13.71 11.40
CA SER A 81 -1.04 -13.64 9.93
C SER A 81 -2.46 -13.26 9.49
N ASP A 82 -3.45 -13.61 10.30
CA ASP A 82 -4.88 -13.53 9.93
C ASP A 82 -5.36 -12.08 9.75
N GLN A 83 -4.65 -11.11 10.34
CA GLN A 83 -4.95 -9.68 10.15
C GLN A 83 -4.45 -9.15 8.80
N VAL A 84 -3.52 -9.86 8.15
CA VAL A 84 -2.91 -9.46 6.88
C VAL A 84 -3.65 -10.07 5.69
N THR A 85 -4.24 -11.26 5.85
CA THR A 85 -4.99 -11.95 4.79
C THR A 85 -6.19 -11.16 4.29
N ASP A 86 -6.79 -10.32 5.14
CA ASP A 86 -7.95 -9.48 4.80
C ASP A 86 -7.64 -8.36 3.81
N TRP A 87 -6.37 -8.13 3.44
CA TRP A 87 -5.97 -7.01 2.58
C TRP A 87 -5.63 -7.40 1.14
N LEU A 88 -5.64 -8.70 0.82
CA LEU A 88 -5.38 -9.22 -0.51
C LEU A 88 -6.58 -10.01 -1.02
N ASP A 89 -7.10 -9.67 -2.19
CA ASP A 89 -8.14 -10.47 -2.84
C ASP A 89 -7.53 -11.70 -3.53
N ILE A 90 -8.23 -12.84 -3.48
CA ILE A 90 -7.90 -13.99 -4.34
C ILE A 90 -8.71 -13.89 -5.62
N THR A 91 -8.05 -13.66 -6.74
CA THR A 91 -8.68 -13.58 -8.06
C THR A 91 -7.87 -14.40 -9.08
N PRO A 92 -8.45 -15.41 -9.75
CA PRO A 92 -7.72 -16.25 -10.70
C PRO A 92 -7.10 -15.51 -11.88
N THR A 93 -7.61 -14.31 -12.21
CA THR A 93 -7.08 -13.44 -13.26
C THR A 93 -6.02 -12.45 -12.78
N ALA A 94 -5.64 -12.49 -11.51
CA ALA A 94 -4.57 -11.66 -10.97
C ALA A 94 -3.22 -11.98 -11.63
N LEU A 95 -2.26 -11.06 -11.55
CA LEU A 95 -0.94 -11.28 -12.13
C LEU A 95 -0.19 -12.41 -11.40
N PRO A 96 0.53 -13.28 -12.14
CA PRO A 96 1.23 -14.40 -11.52
C PRO A 96 2.38 -13.91 -10.65
N VAL A 97 2.53 -14.60 -9.52
CA VAL A 97 3.71 -14.63 -8.67
C VAL A 97 4.34 -16.01 -8.88
N ALA A 98 5.49 -16.05 -9.54
CA ALA A 98 6.21 -17.29 -9.85
C ALA A 98 6.82 -17.93 -8.60
N ASP A 99 7.25 -17.11 -7.62
CA ASP A 99 7.81 -17.57 -6.35
C ASP A 99 7.34 -16.68 -5.19
N ALA A 100 6.29 -17.14 -4.50
CA ALA A 100 5.72 -16.44 -3.36
C ALA A 100 6.68 -16.37 -2.16
N ALA A 101 7.56 -17.37 -1.98
CA ALA A 101 8.53 -17.36 -0.88
C ALA A 101 9.58 -16.26 -1.07
N SER A 102 9.97 -15.97 -2.31
CA SER A 102 10.86 -14.84 -2.61
C SER A 102 10.20 -13.48 -2.30
N LEU A 103 8.90 -13.30 -2.56
CA LEU A 103 8.19 -12.09 -2.10
C LEU A 103 8.08 -12.02 -0.58
N ALA A 104 7.81 -13.13 0.11
CA ALA A 104 7.77 -13.17 1.57
C ALA A 104 9.13 -12.79 2.18
N ARG A 105 10.25 -13.23 1.57
CA ARG A 105 11.59 -12.78 1.96
C ARG A 105 11.81 -11.29 1.69
N LEU A 106 11.27 -10.76 0.59
CA LEU A 106 11.34 -9.33 0.30
C LEU A 106 10.58 -8.50 1.35
N ILE A 107 9.39 -8.94 1.77
CA ILE A 107 8.61 -8.34 2.86
C ILE A 107 9.47 -8.15 4.11
N ASN A 108 10.20 -9.19 4.49
CA ASN A 108 11.10 -9.16 5.64
C ASN A 108 12.33 -8.27 5.42
N LEU A 109 12.87 -8.24 4.21
CA LEU A 109 14.03 -7.41 3.84
C LEU A 109 13.72 -5.91 3.79
N GLY A 110 12.47 -5.55 3.48
CA GLY A 110 12.07 -4.18 3.18
C GLY A 110 12.32 -3.19 4.31
N GLN A 111 12.40 -1.92 3.94
CA GLN A 111 12.69 -0.82 4.86
C GLN A 111 11.57 0.20 4.85
N GLU A 112 11.48 0.97 5.92
CA GLU A 112 10.60 2.12 6.00
C GLU A 112 10.69 2.99 4.73
N GLY A 113 9.54 3.37 4.20
CA GLY A 113 9.42 4.16 2.98
C GLY A 113 9.53 3.37 1.68
N TRP A 114 9.91 2.09 1.69
CA TRP A 114 9.90 1.29 0.46
C TRP A 114 8.48 1.14 -0.09
N HIS A 115 8.40 1.04 -1.42
CA HIS A 115 7.13 0.86 -2.13
C HIS A 115 7.36 -0.02 -3.36
N LEU A 116 6.70 -1.18 -3.37
CA LEU A 116 6.65 -2.10 -4.50
C LEU A 116 5.30 -1.98 -5.21
N GLN A 117 5.33 -1.92 -6.54
CA GLN A 117 4.15 -2.16 -7.36
C GLN A 117 4.44 -3.18 -8.46
N ARG A 118 3.45 -4.04 -8.73
CA ARG A 118 3.45 -5.03 -9.80
C ARG A 118 2.43 -4.63 -10.88
N GLY A 119 2.93 -4.25 -12.05
CA GLY A 119 2.15 -4.12 -13.29
C GLY A 119 2.31 -5.36 -14.17
N PRO A 120 1.64 -5.50 -15.34
CA PRO A 120 1.60 -6.76 -16.11
C PRO A 120 2.96 -7.27 -16.63
N THR A 121 3.77 -6.37 -17.19
CA THR A 121 5.08 -6.70 -17.81
C THR A 121 6.26 -6.16 -17.02
N GLU A 122 6.01 -5.41 -15.96
CA GLU A 122 7.04 -4.80 -15.12
C GLU A 122 6.65 -4.79 -13.64
N GLY A 123 7.65 -4.77 -12.78
CA GLY A 123 7.51 -4.49 -11.36
C GLY A 123 8.58 -3.50 -10.94
N TRP A 124 8.20 -2.51 -10.15
CA TRP A 124 9.13 -1.50 -9.65
C TRP A 124 9.14 -1.47 -8.12
N LEU A 125 10.34 -1.29 -7.56
CA LEU A 125 10.55 -1.11 -6.14
C LEU A 125 11.28 0.21 -5.91
N ALA A 126 10.65 1.12 -5.18
CA ALA A 126 11.28 2.34 -4.71
C ALA A 126 12.10 2.06 -3.45
N VAL A 127 13.39 2.44 -3.48
CA VAL A 127 14.39 2.17 -2.42
C VAL A 127 15.20 3.43 -2.10
N GLN A 128 15.82 3.48 -0.92
CA GLN A 128 16.68 4.63 -0.55
C GLN A 128 17.97 4.71 -1.36
N SER A 129 18.58 3.57 -1.69
CA SER A 129 19.85 3.48 -2.42
C SER A 129 19.77 2.41 -3.48
N LEU A 130 20.22 2.70 -4.71
CA LEU A 130 20.15 1.72 -5.80
C LEU A 130 21.31 0.71 -5.79
N THR A 131 22.34 0.97 -5.00
CA THR A 131 23.63 0.26 -5.08
C THR A 131 24.03 -0.44 -3.79
N ASP A 132 23.23 -0.32 -2.72
CA ASP A 132 23.53 -1.04 -1.49
C ASP A 132 23.22 -2.55 -1.63
N GLU A 133 23.88 -3.36 -0.80
CA GLU A 133 23.73 -4.82 -0.84
C GLU A 133 22.26 -5.25 -0.67
N ARG A 134 21.52 -4.52 0.16
CA ARG A 134 20.11 -4.77 0.43
C ARG A 134 19.25 -4.59 -0.82
N SER A 135 19.49 -3.55 -1.61
CA SER A 135 18.74 -3.32 -2.84
C SER A 135 19.15 -4.28 -3.95
N VAL A 136 20.42 -4.68 -4.01
CA VAL A 136 20.87 -5.78 -4.88
C VAL A 136 20.12 -7.08 -4.53
N GLN A 137 20.04 -7.41 -3.25
CA GLN A 137 19.28 -8.58 -2.77
C GLN A 137 17.78 -8.46 -3.08
N ALA A 138 17.19 -7.29 -2.87
CA ALA A 138 15.79 -7.02 -3.18
C ALA A 138 15.48 -7.24 -4.67
N ARG A 139 16.36 -6.77 -5.56
CA ARG A 139 16.23 -7.01 -7.01
C ARG A 139 16.25 -8.50 -7.35
N ALA A 140 17.16 -9.27 -6.74
CA ALA A 140 17.24 -10.71 -6.98
C ALA A 140 15.95 -11.44 -6.53
N LEU A 141 15.43 -11.09 -5.35
CA LEU A 141 14.17 -11.63 -4.84
C LEU A 141 12.98 -11.28 -5.74
N LEU A 142 12.91 -10.04 -6.24
CA LEU A 142 11.87 -9.62 -7.18
C LEU A 142 11.95 -10.37 -8.51
N GLN A 143 13.16 -10.59 -9.02
CA GLN A 143 13.35 -11.32 -10.27
C GLN A 143 12.91 -12.79 -10.14
N ALA A 144 13.20 -13.42 -9.00
CA ALA A 144 12.71 -14.77 -8.70
C ALA A 144 11.19 -14.78 -8.55
N ALA A 145 10.63 -13.84 -7.80
CA ALA A 145 9.22 -13.82 -7.47
C ALA A 145 8.30 -13.52 -8.66
N PHE A 146 8.71 -12.64 -9.58
CA PHE A 146 7.90 -12.30 -10.75
C PHE A 146 8.25 -13.15 -11.98
N GLY A 147 9.38 -13.84 -11.97
CA GLY A 147 9.84 -14.70 -13.04
C GLY A 147 10.50 -13.94 -14.21
N PRO A 148 11.00 -14.68 -15.21
CA PRO A 148 11.86 -14.12 -16.27
C PRO A 148 11.13 -13.22 -17.28
N GLY A 149 9.80 -13.29 -17.35
CA GLY A 149 8.99 -12.50 -18.30
C GLY A 149 8.62 -11.10 -17.81
N VAL A 150 9.07 -10.71 -16.61
CA VAL A 150 8.71 -9.45 -15.96
C VAL A 150 9.97 -8.62 -15.73
N ALA A 151 9.98 -7.40 -16.27
CA ALA A 151 11.08 -6.47 -16.04
C ALA A 151 11.06 -5.94 -14.60
N VAL A 152 12.17 -6.10 -13.87
CA VAL A 152 12.32 -5.55 -12.51
C VAL A 152 13.12 -4.26 -12.56
N ARG A 153 12.56 -3.19 -11.97
CA ARG A 153 13.22 -1.88 -11.87
C ARG A 153 13.33 -1.45 -10.42
N LEU A 154 14.53 -1.06 -10.00
CA LEU A 154 14.70 -0.30 -8.77
C LEU A 154 14.68 1.18 -9.12
N VAL A 155 13.92 1.96 -8.35
CA VAL A 155 13.83 3.41 -8.49
C VAL A 155 14.22 4.08 -7.18
N PRO A 156 14.86 5.25 -7.19
CA PRO A 156 15.13 5.97 -5.96
C PRO A 156 13.81 6.47 -5.35
N LEU A 157 13.71 6.46 -4.02
CA LEU A 157 12.63 7.16 -3.34
C LEU A 157 12.68 8.67 -3.63
N PRO A 158 11.52 9.33 -3.71
CA PRO A 158 11.44 10.78 -3.91
C PRO A 158 11.95 11.58 -2.70
#